data_AF-A0A968E375-F1
#
_entry.id   AF-A0A968E375-F1
#
_cell.length_a   1.000
_cell.length_b   1.000
_cell.length_c   1.000
_cell.angle_alpha   90.00
_cell.angle_beta   90.00
_cell.angle_gamma   90.00
#
_symmetry.space_group_name_H-M   'P 1'
#
loop_
_entity.id
_entity.type
_entity.pdbx_description
1 polymer ?
#
loop_
_entity_poly.entity_id
_entity_poly.type
_entity_poly.pdbx_seq_one_letter_code
_entity_poly.pdbx_strand_id
1 'polypeptide(L)'
;MLAEDDGPQYQSIGFDMTYAWGLHGFGNGVLKRIANGTSNVTELDSYIMNELNAYSNNHYRMYFTSNHDENSWYGTVFEQFGNAAEVFAVLTATMNGIPLIYSGQEAGLNKRLLFFDKDLIPWQPHPFSDMYSTLFHLKKENKALWNGSNGGQFQRVHTTNDQRIFAFVREKENDKIFAVFNLSSG
;
A
#
# COMPACT_ATOMS: atom_id res chain seq x y z
N MET A 1 7.97 8.66 15.98
CA MET A 1 6.84 9.55 15.65
C MET A 1 6.43 9.36 14.19
N LEU A 2 5.14 9.54 13.87
CA LEU A 2 4.59 9.47 12.51
C LEU A 2 4.24 10.89 12.02
N ALA A 3 4.63 11.24 10.80
CA ALA A 3 4.22 12.45 10.12
C ALA A 3 3.20 12.12 9.02
N GLU A 4 2.06 12.81 9.03
CA GLU A 4 1.08 12.77 7.94
C GLU A 4 1.51 13.67 6.77
N ASP A 5 2.65 13.32 6.17
CA ASP A 5 3.23 14.01 5.03
C ASP A 5 4.04 13.01 4.19
N ASP A 6 4.43 13.39 2.97
CA ASP A 6 5.14 12.56 1.99
C ASP A 6 6.63 12.90 1.84
N GLY A 7 7.12 13.92 2.56
CA GLY A 7 8.46 14.46 2.35
C GLY A 7 9.61 13.67 3.02
N PRO A 8 10.77 13.49 2.37
CA PRO A 8 11.93 12.86 2.99
C PRO A 8 12.56 13.73 4.09
N GLN A 9 12.29 15.04 4.13
CA GLN A 9 12.80 15.96 5.14
C GLN A 9 12.37 15.61 6.57
N TYR A 10 11.27 14.88 6.77
CA TYR A 10 10.80 14.49 8.10
C TYR A 10 11.75 13.50 8.80
N GLN A 11 12.57 12.80 8.02
CA GLN A 11 13.65 11.94 8.53
C GLN A 11 14.65 12.70 9.40
N SER A 12 15.06 13.90 8.97
CA SER A 12 16.13 14.65 9.64
C SER A 12 15.66 15.41 10.88
N ILE A 13 14.34 15.56 11.05
CA ILE A 13 13.73 16.25 12.20
C ILE A 13 13.07 15.27 13.19
N GLY A 14 13.35 13.97 13.06
CA GLY A 14 13.09 12.97 14.09
C GLY A 14 11.78 12.18 13.97
N PHE A 15 11.12 12.20 12.80
CA PHE A 15 10.04 11.25 12.54
C PHE A 15 10.61 9.90 12.11
N ASP A 16 10.00 8.82 12.58
CA ASP A 16 10.38 7.44 12.22
C ASP A 16 9.62 6.95 10.99
N MET A 17 8.51 7.61 10.64
CA MET A 17 7.61 7.17 9.57
C MET A 17 6.87 8.35 8.93
N THR A 18 6.63 8.26 7.63
CA THR A 18 5.80 9.19 6.83
C THR A 18 4.79 8.43 5.98
N TYR A 19 3.68 9.08 5.62
CA TYR A 19 2.68 8.54 4.70
C TYR A 19 3.22 8.51 3.27
N ALA A 20 2.89 7.46 2.52
CA ALA A 20 3.21 7.35 1.10
C ALA A 20 2.12 7.99 0.23
N TRP A 21 1.89 9.29 0.39
CA TRP A 21 0.82 9.99 -0.34
C TRP A 21 1.05 9.97 -1.86
N GLY A 22 2.28 10.02 -2.36
CA GLY A 22 2.52 9.87 -3.80
C GLY A 22 2.05 8.54 -4.40
N LEU A 23 1.97 7.47 -3.59
CA LEU A 23 1.54 6.16 -4.05
C LEU A 23 0.02 6.11 -4.30
N HIS A 24 -0.80 6.66 -3.41
CA HIS A 24 -2.26 6.60 -3.49
C HIS A 24 -2.96 7.96 -3.43
N GLY A 25 -2.45 8.86 -2.59
CA GLY A 25 -3.08 10.07 -2.10
C GLY A 25 -3.76 11.01 -3.09
N PHE A 26 -4.64 11.82 -2.52
CA PHE A 26 -5.26 13.01 -3.10
C PHE A 26 -5.98 12.75 -4.43
N GLY A 27 -6.55 11.55 -4.60
CA GLY A 27 -7.30 11.15 -5.79
C GLY A 27 -6.50 11.01 -7.08
N ASN A 28 -5.18 11.18 -7.03
CA ASN A 28 -4.33 11.08 -8.22
C ASN A 28 -3.01 10.34 -7.96
N GLY A 29 -2.83 9.61 -6.86
CA GLY A 29 -1.62 8.80 -6.65
C GLY A 29 -1.40 7.74 -7.75
N VAL A 30 -0.19 7.18 -7.80
CA VAL A 30 0.22 6.20 -8.81
C VAL A 30 -0.77 5.03 -8.94
N LEU A 31 -1.23 4.44 -7.83
CA LEU A 31 -2.17 3.32 -7.85
C LEU A 31 -3.50 3.72 -8.49
N LYS A 32 -3.98 4.94 -8.22
CA LYS A 32 -5.24 5.45 -8.79
C LYS A 32 -5.12 5.68 -10.29
N ARG A 33 -3.98 6.20 -10.76
CA ARG A 33 -3.69 6.34 -12.19
C ARG A 33 -3.63 4.99 -12.90
N ILE A 34 -3.02 3.98 -12.27
CA ILE A 34 -2.99 2.61 -12.80
C ILE A 34 -4.41 2.02 -12.88
N ALA A 35 -5.20 2.10 -11.80
CA ALA A 35 -6.59 1.62 -11.82
C ALA A 35 -7.45 2.30 -12.90
N ASN A 36 -7.23 3.58 -13.15
CA ASN A 36 -7.95 4.34 -14.16
C ASN A 36 -7.38 4.16 -15.59
N GLY A 37 -6.32 3.36 -15.76
CA GLY A 37 -5.67 3.14 -17.07
C GLY A 37 -4.91 4.34 -17.63
N THR A 38 -4.67 5.38 -16.82
CA THR A 38 -3.88 6.56 -17.21
C THR A 38 -2.40 6.41 -16.88
N SER A 39 -2.02 5.30 -16.24
CA SER A 39 -0.64 4.91 -15.98
C SER A 39 -0.49 3.38 -15.94
N ASN A 40 0.73 2.90 -15.66
CA ASN A 40 1.10 1.50 -15.73
C ASN A 40 2.24 1.16 -14.75
N VAL A 41 2.72 -0.08 -14.79
CA VAL A 41 3.76 -0.61 -13.89
C VAL A 41 5.08 0.18 -13.95
N THR A 42 5.43 0.80 -15.08
CA THR A 42 6.67 1.59 -15.19
C THR A 42 6.67 2.80 -14.25
N GLU A 43 5.50 3.44 -14.05
CA GLU A 43 5.40 4.56 -13.11
C GLU A 43 5.47 4.09 -11.66
N LEU A 44 4.86 2.95 -11.33
CA LEU A 44 4.99 2.32 -10.02
C LEU A 44 6.44 1.97 -9.70
N ASP A 45 7.16 1.38 -10.65
CA ASP A 45 8.57 1.04 -10.50
C ASP A 45 9.43 2.30 -10.27
N SER A 46 9.17 3.36 -11.04
CA SER A 46 9.84 4.66 -10.87
C SER A 46 9.56 5.27 -9.49
N TYR A 47 8.31 5.22 -9.03
CA TYR A 47 7.93 5.68 -7.68
C TYR A 47 8.68 4.91 -6.60
N ILE A 48 8.70 3.58 -6.68
CA ILE A 48 9.37 2.73 -5.68
C ILE A 48 10.89 2.97 -5.68
N MET A 49 11.51 3.11 -6.85
CA MET A 49 12.95 3.40 -6.94
C MET A 49 13.28 4.77 -6.35
N ASN A 50 12.43 5.79 -6.57
CA ASN A 50 12.61 7.11 -5.96
C ASN A 50 12.49 7.02 -4.43
N GLU A 51 11.53 6.26 -3.92
CA GLU A 51 11.35 6.02 -2.49
C GLU A 51 12.59 5.34 -1.86
N LEU A 52 13.07 4.26 -2.47
CA LEU A 52 14.26 3.53 -1.99
C LEU A 52 15.53 4.40 -2.00
N ASN A 53 15.60 5.41 -2.86
CA ASN A 53 16.71 6.36 -2.92
C ASN A 53 16.56 7.54 -1.94
N ALA A 54 15.33 8.03 -1.73
CA ALA A 54 15.06 9.22 -0.93
C ALA A 54 14.97 8.92 0.58
N TYR A 55 14.66 7.67 0.95
CA TYR A 55 14.45 7.25 2.32
C TYR A 55 15.51 6.29 2.81
N SER A 56 15.99 6.50 4.03
CA SER A 56 16.89 5.57 4.70
C SER A 56 16.15 4.31 5.15
N ASN A 57 16.88 3.20 5.32
CA ASN A 57 16.33 1.95 5.84
C ASN A 57 15.74 2.05 7.27
N ASN A 58 16.00 3.14 7.99
CA ASN A 58 15.48 3.36 9.33
C ASN A 58 14.23 4.27 9.34
N HIS A 59 13.83 4.79 8.19
CA HIS A 59 12.60 5.56 8.05
C HIS A 59 11.54 4.75 7.32
N TYR A 60 10.41 4.54 7.97
CA TYR A 60 9.35 3.71 7.43
C TYR A 60 8.40 4.52 6.54
N ARG A 61 7.86 3.86 5.53
CA ARG A 61 6.80 4.41 4.69
C ARG A 61 5.50 3.71 5.03
N MET A 62 4.46 4.47 5.30
CA MET A 62 3.13 3.95 5.53
C MET A 62 2.40 3.82 4.20
N TYR A 63 2.17 2.58 3.76
CA TYR A 63 1.43 2.29 2.53
C TYR A 63 -0.03 2.01 2.84
N PHE A 64 -0.93 2.51 1.99
CA PHE A 64 -2.36 2.46 2.24
C PHE A 64 -3.16 2.44 0.94
N THR A 65 -4.39 1.94 1.02
CA THR A 65 -5.41 1.99 -0.03
C THR A 65 -6.63 2.81 0.38
N SER A 66 -6.65 3.27 1.62
CA SER A 66 -7.61 4.23 2.15
C SER A 66 -7.11 4.74 3.50
N ASN A 67 -7.58 5.92 3.89
CA ASN A 67 -7.54 6.49 5.22
C ASN A 67 -8.79 7.38 5.37
N HIS A 68 -8.86 8.12 6.47
CA HIS A 68 -10.00 9.01 6.71
C HIS A 68 -10.18 10.11 5.66
N ASP A 69 -9.11 10.73 5.17
CA ASP A 69 -9.18 11.73 4.09
C ASP A 69 -9.58 11.11 2.74
N GLU A 70 -8.94 10.01 2.35
CA GLU A 70 -9.25 9.31 1.11
C GLU A 70 -10.69 8.83 1.08
N ASN A 71 -11.16 8.20 2.15
CA ASN A 71 -12.53 7.71 2.25
C ASN A 71 -13.56 8.85 2.19
N SER A 72 -13.34 9.92 2.96
CA SER A 72 -14.33 10.99 3.12
C SER A 72 -14.39 11.89 1.88
N TRP A 73 -13.23 12.26 1.31
CA TRP A 73 -13.15 13.26 0.25
C TRP A 73 -13.10 12.65 -1.15
N TYR A 74 -12.41 11.53 -1.33
CA TYR A 74 -12.14 10.95 -2.65
C TYR A 74 -12.97 9.70 -2.95
N GLY A 75 -13.39 8.99 -1.91
CA GLY A 75 -14.35 7.90 -1.96
C GLY A 75 -13.87 6.60 -1.34
N THR A 76 -14.77 5.63 -1.30
CA THR A 76 -14.46 4.29 -0.79
C THR A 76 -13.37 3.64 -1.62
N VAL A 77 -12.69 2.65 -1.05
CA VAL A 77 -11.69 1.86 -1.79
C VAL A 77 -12.27 1.26 -3.08
N PHE A 78 -13.58 0.96 -3.11
CA PHE A 78 -14.29 0.43 -4.28
C PHE A 78 -14.61 1.50 -5.31
N GLU A 79 -14.99 2.72 -4.91
CA GLU A 79 -15.14 3.85 -5.83
C GLU A 79 -13.80 4.24 -6.45
N GLN A 80 -12.71 4.13 -5.66
CA GLN A 80 -11.38 4.52 -6.09
C GLN A 80 -10.69 3.44 -6.95
N PHE A 81 -10.84 2.16 -6.66
CA PHE A 81 -10.09 1.12 -7.36
C PHE A 81 -10.95 0.07 -8.06
N GLY A 82 -12.26 0.03 -7.83
CA GLY A 82 -13.14 -1.01 -8.36
C GLY A 82 -12.59 -2.40 -8.06
N ASN A 83 -12.47 -3.23 -9.10
CA ASN A 83 -11.93 -4.59 -9.00
C ASN A 83 -10.45 -4.64 -8.61
N ALA A 84 -9.70 -3.53 -8.72
CA ALA A 84 -8.30 -3.46 -8.32
C ALA A 84 -8.09 -3.25 -6.80
N ALA A 85 -9.17 -3.07 -6.02
CA ALA A 85 -9.07 -2.85 -4.58
C ALA A 85 -8.29 -3.96 -3.86
N GLU A 86 -8.57 -5.23 -4.21
CA GLU A 86 -7.92 -6.39 -3.59
C GLU A 86 -6.43 -6.47 -3.95
N VAL A 87 -6.08 -6.36 -5.23
CA VAL A 87 -4.68 -6.46 -5.68
C VAL A 87 -3.82 -5.35 -5.09
N PHE A 88 -4.36 -4.14 -4.94
CA PHE A 88 -3.66 -3.03 -4.30
C PHE A 88 -3.56 -3.17 -2.78
N ALA A 89 -4.54 -3.79 -2.12
CA ALA A 89 -4.44 -4.13 -0.70
C ALA A 89 -3.30 -5.14 -0.46
N VAL A 90 -3.19 -6.17 -1.30
CA VAL A 90 -2.09 -7.16 -1.21
C VAL A 90 -0.74 -6.51 -1.53
N LEU A 91 -0.67 -5.67 -2.57
CA LEU A 91 0.55 -4.96 -2.97
C LEU A 91 1.08 -4.09 -1.83
N THR A 92 0.24 -3.18 -1.31
CA THR A 92 0.62 -2.27 -0.21
C THR A 92 1.01 -3.01 1.07
N ALA A 93 0.42 -4.17 1.35
CA ALA A 93 0.77 -5.02 2.51
C ALA A 93 2.11 -5.76 2.38
N THR A 94 2.59 -5.99 1.15
CA THR A 94 3.79 -6.81 0.89
C THR A 94 5.02 -6.01 0.47
N MET A 95 4.83 -4.73 0.11
CA MET A 95 5.90 -3.78 -0.16
C MET A 95 6.79 -3.47 1.06
N ASN A 96 7.89 -2.76 0.84
CA ASN A 96 8.89 -2.42 1.87
C ASN A 96 8.41 -1.27 2.78
N GLY A 97 7.39 -1.52 3.59
CA GLY A 97 6.80 -0.51 4.46
C GLY A 97 5.73 -1.06 5.41
N ILE A 98 5.12 -0.16 6.16
CA ILE A 98 4.08 -0.47 7.15
C ILE A 98 2.71 -0.28 6.49
N PRO A 99 1.90 -1.34 6.34
CA PRO A 99 0.57 -1.19 5.80
C PRO A 99 -0.39 -0.55 6.81
N LEU A 100 -1.27 0.30 6.31
CA LEU A 100 -2.43 0.84 7.02
C LEU A 100 -3.70 0.16 6.49
N ILE A 101 -4.56 -0.27 7.41
CA ILE A 101 -5.96 -0.58 7.14
C ILE A 101 -6.80 0.51 7.80
N TYR A 102 -7.59 1.20 7.01
CA TYR A 102 -8.58 2.13 7.53
C TYR A 102 -9.80 1.35 8.04
N SER A 103 -10.32 1.74 9.20
CA SER A 103 -11.39 1.01 9.88
C SER A 103 -12.60 0.82 8.96
N GLY A 104 -13.06 -0.42 8.86
CA GLY A 104 -14.17 -0.82 8.02
C GLY A 104 -13.75 -1.40 6.67
N GLN A 105 -12.51 -1.21 6.19
CA GLN A 105 -12.04 -1.89 4.98
C GLN A 105 -12.13 -3.42 5.11
N GLU A 106 -11.81 -3.95 6.29
CA GLU A 106 -11.94 -5.36 6.65
C GLU A 106 -13.39 -5.86 6.67
N ALA A 107 -14.36 -4.96 6.84
CA ALA A 107 -15.80 -5.24 6.75
C ALA A 107 -16.40 -4.92 5.37
N GLY A 108 -15.55 -4.59 4.38
CA GLY A 108 -15.99 -4.19 3.05
C GLY A 108 -16.76 -2.87 3.06
N LEU A 109 -16.32 -1.89 3.85
CA LEU A 109 -16.94 -0.57 3.96
C LEU A 109 -17.06 0.09 2.57
N ASN A 110 -18.27 0.04 2.02
CA ASN A 110 -18.66 0.73 0.80
C ASN A 110 -19.52 1.96 1.11
N LYS A 111 -19.04 2.76 2.06
CA LYS A 111 -19.63 4.03 2.47
C LYS A 111 -18.52 5.03 2.78
N ARG A 112 -18.69 6.26 2.32
CA ARG A 112 -17.86 7.41 2.74
C ARG A 112 -18.34 7.84 4.13
N LEU A 113 -17.47 7.81 5.12
CA LEU A 113 -17.78 8.21 6.48
C LEU A 113 -17.81 9.74 6.57
N LEU A 114 -18.78 10.26 7.33
CA LEU A 114 -18.83 11.70 7.61
C LEU A 114 -17.69 12.10 8.54
N PHE A 115 -16.88 13.06 8.13
CA PHE A 115 -15.69 13.47 8.87
C PHE A 115 -16.01 14.20 10.19
N PHE A 116 -17.08 15.01 10.20
CA PHE A 116 -17.44 15.88 11.33
C PHE A 116 -18.58 15.35 12.19
N ASP A 117 -19.17 14.20 11.83
CA ASP A 117 -20.30 13.61 12.52
C ASP A 117 -19.94 12.25 13.09
N LYS A 118 -20.71 11.82 14.10
CA LYS A 118 -20.63 10.45 14.59
C LYS A 118 -21.28 9.53 13.56
N ASP A 119 -20.47 9.03 12.63
CA ASP A 119 -20.91 8.10 11.61
C ASP A 119 -20.38 6.69 11.88
N LEU A 120 -21.30 5.72 11.93
CA LEU A 120 -20.96 4.35 12.33
C LEU A 120 -20.61 3.49 11.13
N ILE A 121 -19.58 2.67 11.29
CA ILE A 121 -19.19 1.62 10.35
C ILE A 121 -20.24 0.50 10.43
N PRO A 122 -20.88 0.10 9.31
CA PRO A 122 -21.74 -1.07 9.25
C PRO A 122 -20.88 -2.34 9.24
N TRP A 123 -20.54 -2.83 10.43
CA TRP A 123 -19.74 -4.04 10.58
C TRP A 123 -20.46 -5.29 10.07
N GLN A 124 -19.77 -6.06 9.22
CA GLN A 124 -20.29 -7.28 8.61
C GLN A 124 -19.13 -8.20 8.19
N PRO A 125 -19.35 -9.52 8.05
CA PRO A 125 -18.37 -10.41 7.45
C PRO A 125 -18.07 -10.00 6.01
N HIS A 126 -16.79 -10.02 5.64
CA HIS A 126 -16.35 -9.73 4.28
C HIS A 126 -15.04 -10.50 3.98
N PRO A 127 -14.80 -10.97 2.75
CA PRO A 127 -13.57 -11.67 2.39
C PRO A 127 -12.28 -10.88 2.68
N PHE A 128 -12.37 -9.55 2.72
CA PHE A 128 -11.22 -8.70 3.07
C PHE A 128 -10.74 -8.93 4.51
N SER A 129 -11.61 -9.32 5.44
CA SER A 129 -11.19 -9.64 6.81
C SER A 129 -10.21 -10.82 6.83
N ASP A 130 -10.53 -11.91 6.13
CA ASP A 130 -9.69 -13.10 6.03
C ASP A 130 -8.41 -12.82 5.25
N MET A 131 -8.51 -12.04 4.18
CA MET A 131 -7.36 -11.60 3.39
C MET A 131 -6.37 -10.79 4.25
N TYR A 132 -6.82 -9.72 4.91
CA TYR A 132 -5.97 -8.89 5.75
C TYR A 132 -5.37 -9.68 6.91
N SER A 133 -6.16 -10.55 7.54
CA SER A 133 -5.68 -11.46 8.59
C SER A 133 -4.56 -12.37 8.08
N THR A 134 -4.72 -12.94 6.88
CA THR A 134 -3.70 -13.78 6.23
C THR A 134 -2.44 -12.97 5.92
N LEU A 135 -2.59 -11.77 5.34
CA LEU A 135 -1.46 -10.90 4.99
C LEU A 135 -0.67 -10.46 6.23
N PHE A 136 -1.36 -10.13 7.32
CA PHE A 136 -0.70 -9.64 8.53
C PHE A 136 -0.12 -10.78 9.36
N HIS A 137 -0.72 -11.97 9.33
CA HIS A 137 -0.08 -13.18 9.84
C HIS A 137 1.20 -13.49 9.07
N LEU A 138 1.14 -13.47 7.72
CA LEU A 138 2.32 -13.66 6.87
C LEU A 138 3.41 -12.62 7.17
N LYS A 139 3.06 -11.33 7.26
CA LYS A 139 4.00 -10.25 7.58
C LYS A 139 4.64 -10.44 8.96
N LYS A 140 3.92 -10.98 9.94
CA LYS A 140 4.43 -11.23 11.28
C LYS A 140 5.44 -12.38 11.31
N GLU A 141 5.10 -13.49 10.66
CA GLU A 141 5.89 -14.73 10.72
C GLU A 141 7.06 -14.77 9.71
N ASN A 142 6.98 -14.00 8.61
CA ASN A 142 7.97 -14.02 7.53
C ASN A 142 8.88 -12.77 7.60
N LYS A 143 10.15 -12.96 7.98
CA LYS A 143 11.15 -11.89 8.11
C LYS A 143 11.42 -11.14 6.82
N ALA A 144 11.18 -11.75 5.66
CA ALA A 144 11.32 -11.05 4.38
C ALA A 144 10.36 -9.86 4.28
N LEU A 145 9.21 -9.92 4.97
CA LEU A 145 8.19 -8.88 4.98
C LEU A 145 8.31 -7.87 6.12
N TRP A 146 9.24 -8.06 7.05
CA TRP A 146 9.50 -7.09 8.11
C TRP A 146 9.97 -5.75 7.53
N ASN A 147 10.05 -4.71 8.35
CA ASN A 147 10.29 -3.35 7.87
C ASN A 147 11.75 -2.92 8.06
N GLY A 148 12.21 -2.02 7.19
CA GLY A 148 13.53 -1.40 7.30
C GLY A 148 14.67 -2.43 7.31
N SER A 149 15.66 -2.21 8.17
CA SER A 149 16.84 -3.08 8.30
C SER A 149 16.52 -4.51 8.78
N ASN A 150 15.37 -4.70 9.44
CA ASN A 150 14.90 -6.01 9.89
C ASN A 150 14.20 -6.81 8.78
N GLY A 151 13.79 -6.14 7.70
CA GLY A 151 13.13 -6.75 6.55
C GLY A 151 14.06 -7.26 5.47
N GLY A 152 13.46 -8.00 4.53
CA GLY A 152 14.12 -8.35 3.27
C GLY A 152 14.14 -7.17 2.31
N GLN A 153 15.26 -7.03 1.59
CA GLN A 153 15.42 -6.00 0.57
C GLN A 153 14.43 -6.23 -0.57
N PHE A 154 13.87 -5.14 -1.09
CA PHE A 154 12.98 -5.18 -2.25
C PHE A 154 13.79 -5.37 -3.54
N GLN A 155 13.46 -6.39 -4.33
CA GLN A 155 14.11 -6.66 -5.61
C GLN A 155 13.07 -6.85 -6.72
N ARG A 156 13.03 -5.93 -7.68
CA ARG A 156 12.16 -6.02 -8.86
C ARG A 156 12.53 -7.24 -9.71
N VAL A 157 11.52 -7.97 -10.19
CA VAL A 157 11.68 -9.11 -11.11
C VAL A 157 11.03 -8.79 -12.45
N HIS A 158 11.83 -8.49 -13.47
CA HIS A 158 11.35 -8.23 -14.82
C HIS A 158 10.60 -9.44 -15.42
N THR A 159 9.59 -9.14 -16.22
CA THR A 159 8.62 -10.07 -16.81
C THR A 159 8.51 -9.81 -18.31
N THR A 160 7.88 -10.73 -19.02
CA THR A 160 7.60 -10.57 -20.46
C THR A 160 6.54 -9.49 -20.75
N ASN A 161 5.82 -9.01 -19.74
CA ASN A 161 4.81 -7.95 -19.87
C ASN A 161 4.96 -6.91 -18.76
N ASP A 162 6.13 -6.27 -18.71
CA ASP A 162 6.56 -5.40 -17.62
C ASP A 162 5.79 -4.10 -17.45
N GLN A 163 4.94 -3.75 -18.42
CA GLN A 163 4.02 -2.63 -18.29
C GLN A 163 2.75 -3.01 -17.54
N ARG A 164 2.40 -4.30 -17.44
CA ARG A 164 1.14 -4.76 -16.84
C ARG A 164 1.34 -5.70 -15.66
N ILE A 165 2.44 -6.46 -15.65
CA ILE A 165 2.76 -7.37 -14.55
C ILE A 165 3.86 -6.76 -13.70
N PHE A 166 3.54 -6.53 -12.44
CA PHE A 166 4.52 -6.13 -11.44
C PHE A 166 4.91 -7.35 -10.61
N ALA A 167 6.20 -7.62 -10.49
CA ALA A 167 6.69 -8.73 -9.70
C ALA A 167 7.95 -8.34 -8.93
N PHE A 168 8.09 -8.89 -7.72
CA PHE A 168 9.27 -8.67 -6.89
C PHE A 168 9.54 -9.83 -5.95
N VAL A 169 10.78 -9.89 -5.48
CA VAL A 169 11.22 -10.77 -4.40
C VAL A 169 11.57 -9.92 -3.19
N ARG A 170 11.29 -10.46 -1.99
CA ARG A 170 11.94 -10.05 -0.75
C ARG A 170 12.52 -11.29 -0.09
N GLU A 171 13.71 -11.16 0.46
CA GLU A 171 14.42 -12.27 1.11
C GLU A 171 15.17 -11.77 2.34
N LYS A 172 15.04 -12.49 3.46
CA LYS A 172 15.75 -12.23 4.71
C LYS A 172 15.99 -13.54 5.43
N GLU A 173 17.26 -13.87 5.65
CA GLU A 173 17.65 -15.13 6.29
C GLU A 173 17.05 -16.34 5.54
N ASN A 174 16.21 -17.14 6.20
CA ASN A 174 15.58 -18.33 5.63
C ASN A 174 14.19 -18.03 5.03
N ASP A 175 13.71 -16.79 5.15
CA ASP A 175 12.40 -16.39 4.65
C ASP A 175 12.50 -15.68 3.31
N LYS A 176 11.58 -16.02 2.42
CA LYS A 176 11.48 -15.45 1.08
C LYS A 176 10.03 -15.32 0.67
N ILE A 177 9.72 -14.25 -0.06
CA ILE A 177 8.49 -14.13 -0.82
C ILE A 177 8.81 -13.81 -2.27
N PHE A 178 7.97 -14.32 -3.17
CA PHE A 178 7.91 -13.90 -4.56
C PHE A 178 6.47 -13.48 -4.83
N ALA A 179 6.27 -12.20 -5.09
CA ALA A 179 4.94 -11.61 -5.28
C ALA A 179 4.77 -11.18 -6.74
N VAL A 180 3.61 -11.49 -7.31
CA VAL A 180 3.26 -11.20 -8.71
C VAL A 180 1.87 -10.59 -8.75
N PHE A 181 1.75 -9.44 -9.40
CA PHE A 181 0.53 -8.66 -9.49
C PHE A 181 0.20 -8.40 -10.95
N ASN A 182 -1.01 -8.77 -11.36
CA ASN A 182 -1.55 -8.31 -12.63
C ASN A 182 -2.23 -6.95 -12.43
N LEU A 183 -1.60 -5.90 -12.97
CA LEU A 183 -2.04 -4.52 -12.90
C LEU A 183 -2.52 -3.99 -14.26
N SER A 184 -2.95 -4.88 -15.16
CA SER A 184 -3.66 -4.46 -16.37
C SER A 184 -4.96 -3.75 -15.99
N SER A 185 -5.21 -2.57 -16.57
CA SER A 185 -6.56 -2.02 -16.63
C SER A 185 -7.47 -3.04 -17.30
N GLY A 186 -8.50 -3.50 -16.59
CA GLY A 186 -9.48 -4.47 -17.09
C GLY A 186 -10.23 -3.97 -18.32
#